data_AF-A0A7C5I4K7-F1
#
_entry.id   AF-A0A7C5I4K7-F1
#
_cell.length_a   1.000
_cell.length_b   1.000
_cell.length_c   1.000
_cell.angle_alpha   90.00
_cell.angle_beta   90.00
_cell.angle_gamma   90.00
#
_symmetry.space_group_name_H-M   'P 1'
#
loop_
_entity.id
_entity.type
_entity.pdbx_description
1 polymer ?
#
loop_
_entity_poly.entity_id
_entity_poly.type
_entity_poly.pdbx_seq_one_letter_code
_entity_poly.pdbx_strand_id
1 'polypeptide(L)'
;MTESIIEFFRSLGINGKLLIPVIAAMPVVELRGAIPFAVWVMKYGVLESLMLSLVGNWLITVPLVFFFDFLAGRLKKYEFGEKLLEKLYERGRKRGELVRVYKSLGLFLFVAIP
;
A
#
# COMPACT_ATOMS: atom_id res chain seq x y z
N MET A 1 9.69 -18.56 10.53
CA MET A 1 9.54 -17.53 9.49
C MET A 1 9.58 -16.11 10.08
N THR A 2 8.73 -15.77 11.06
CA THR A 2 8.71 -14.44 11.69
C THR A 2 10.03 -14.06 12.36
N GLU A 3 10.66 -14.98 13.10
CA GLU A 3 11.97 -14.73 13.72
C GLU A 3 13.06 -14.40 12.69
N SER A 4 13.10 -15.12 11.57
CA SER A 4 14.05 -14.87 10.48
C SER A 4 13.88 -13.49 9.85
N ILE A 5 12.62 -13.02 9.73
CA ILE A 5 12.32 -11.67 9.25
C ILE A 5 12.84 -10.63 10.25
N ILE A 6 12.61 -10.84 11.54
CA ILE A 6 13.09 -9.93 12.59
C ILE A 6 14.62 -9.89 12.57
N GLU A 7 15.30 -11.03 12.53
CA GLU A 7 16.77 -11.09 12.45
C GLU A 7 17.33 -10.41 11.21
N PHE A 8 16.68 -10.59 10.06
CA PHE A 8 17.06 -9.89 8.83
C PHE A 8 17.00 -8.36 9.00
N PHE A 9 15.89 -7.83 9.53
CA PHE A 9 15.78 -6.39 9.75
C PHE A 9 16.70 -5.86 10.86
N ARG A 10 16.96 -6.67 11.89
CA ARG A 10 17.98 -6.36 12.91
C ARG A 10 19.37 -6.24 12.29
N SER A 11 19.71 -7.10 11.32
CA SER A 11 20.99 -7.04 10.60
C SER A 11 21.16 -5.75 9.77
N LEU A 12 20.05 -5.17 9.33
CA LEU A 12 19.99 -3.87 8.65
C LEU A 12 19.98 -2.67 9.62
N GLY A 13 20.08 -2.91 10.94
CA GLY A 13 20.03 -1.88 11.97
C GLY A 13 18.62 -1.40 12.35
N ILE A 14 17.57 -2.02 11.81
CA ILE A 14 16.17 -1.65 12.08
C ILE A 14 15.67 -2.48 13.27
N ASN A 15 15.50 -1.82 14.42
CA ASN A 15 15.20 -2.47 15.68
C ASN A 15 13.94 -1.90 16.35
N GLY A 16 13.26 -2.76 17.12
CA GLY A 16 12.11 -2.37 17.93
C GLY A 16 10.98 -1.74 17.10
N LYS A 17 10.44 -0.61 17.58
CA LYS A 17 9.28 0.06 17.00
C LYS A 17 9.47 0.51 15.54
N LEU A 18 10.71 0.72 15.08
CA LEU A 18 11.01 1.11 13.70
C LEU A 18 10.70 0.01 12.67
N LEU A 19 10.59 -1.25 13.12
CA LEU A 19 10.22 -2.35 12.23
C LEU A 19 8.78 -2.21 11.72
N ILE A 20 7.88 -1.64 12.54
CA ILE A 20 6.46 -1.47 12.22
C ILE A 20 6.24 -0.57 11.00
N PRO A 21 6.74 0.68 10.95
CA PRO A 21 6.55 1.53 9.78
C PRO A 21 7.25 0.98 8.53
N VAL A 22 8.37 0.25 8.68
CA VAL A 22 9.07 -0.38 7.55
C VAL A 22 8.24 -1.48 6.93
N ILE A 23 7.63 -2.35 7.75
CA ILE A 23 6.71 -3.38 7.26
C ILE A 23 5.46 -2.74 6.64
N ALA A 24 4.91 -1.68 7.26
CA ALA A 24 3.74 -0.97 6.75
C ALA A 24 3.98 -0.23 5.42
N ALA A 25 5.23 0.15 5.16
CA ALA A 25 5.70 0.76 3.92
C ALA A 25 5.86 -0.26 2.76
N MET A 26 5.87 -1.57 3.05
CA MET A 26 6.00 -2.59 2.01
C MET A 26 4.72 -2.72 1.18
N PRO A 27 4.81 -2.84 -0.15
CA PRO A 27 3.65 -2.84 -1.05
C PRO A 27 2.77 -4.09 -0.95
N VAL A 28 3.29 -5.20 -0.40
CA VAL A 28 2.54 -6.47 -0.30
C VAL A 28 1.84 -6.62 1.05
N VAL A 29 2.50 -6.18 2.13
CA VAL A 29 2.03 -6.40 3.50
C VAL A 29 1.14 -5.25 3.96
N GLU A 30 1.56 -4.01 3.68
CA GLU A 30 0.86 -2.78 4.03
C GLU A 30 0.44 -2.71 5.52
N LEU A 31 -0.56 -1.88 5.84
CA LEU A 31 -1.14 -1.79 7.18
C LEU A 31 -1.80 -3.11 7.62
N ARG A 32 -2.33 -3.88 6.67
CA ARG A 32 -3.11 -5.10 6.94
C ARG A 32 -2.26 -6.17 7.61
N GLY A 33 -0.97 -6.27 7.27
CA GLY A 33 -0.04 -7.15 7.97
C GLY A 33 0.78 -6.45 9.06
N ALA A 34 1.10 -5.16 8.91
CA ALA A 34 1.88 -4.45 9.91
C ALA A 34 1.17 -4.32 11.28
N ILE A 35 -0.15 -4.06 11.27
CA ILE A 35 -0.93 -3.93 12.51
C ILE A 35 -1.02 -5.26 13.27
N PRO A 36 -1.46 -6.40 12.66
CA PRO A 36 -1.45 -7.69 13.34
C PRO A 36 -0.06 -8.12 13.79
N PHE A 37 0.99 -7.85 13.00
CA PHE A 37 2.36 -8.15 13.39
C PHE A 37 2.77 -7.38 14.66
N ALA A 38 2.53 -6.07 14.69
CA ALA A 38 2.86 -5.23 15.84
C ALA A 38 2.09 -5.64 17.11
N VAL A 39 0.79 -5.97 16.98
CA VAL A 39 -0.07 -6.31 18.13
C VAL A 39 0.15 -7.76 18.59
N TRP A 40 0.18 -8.73 17.68
CA TRP A 40 0.21 -10.14 18.04
C TRP A 40 1.63 -10.70 18.20
N VAL A 41 2.60 -10.24 17.40
CA VAL A 41 3.99 -10.72 17.45
C VAL A 41 4.83 -9.85 18.36
N MET A 42 4.83 -8.54 18.15
CA MET A 42 5.66 -7.60 18.93
C MET A 42 5.01 -7.15 20.25
N LYS A 43 3.73 -7.49 20.47
CA LYS A 43 2.97 -7.19 21.70
C LYS A 43 2.86 -5.70 22.03
N TYR A 44 2.90 -4.82 21.03
CA TYR A 44 2.65 -3.39 21.21
C TYR A 44 1.15 -3.09 21.37
N GLY A 45 0.85 -1.95 21.99
CA GLY A 45 -0.52 -1.48 22.11
C GLY A 45 -1.16 -1.20 20.75
N VAL A 46 -2.48 -1.38 20.65
CA VAL A 46 -3.24 -1.22 19.39
C VAL A 46 -3.10 0.21 18.84
N LEU A 47 -3.26 1.21 19.69
CA LEU A 47 -3.17 2.62 19.28
C LEU A 47 -1.78 2.97 18.75
N GLU A 48 -0.74 2.53 19.45
CA GLU A 48 0.65 2.73 19.02
C GLU A 48 0.95 2.02 17.69
N SER A 49 0.53 0.76 17.57
CA SER A 49 0.69 -0.03 16.35
C SER A 49 0.00 0.62 15.16
N LEU A 50 -1.20 1.18 15.37
CA LEU A 50 -1.94 1.92 14.36
C LEU A 50 -1.20 3.18 13.92
N MET A 51 -0.74 4.01 14.87
CA MET A 51 -0.04 5.26 14.55
C MET A 51 1.25 5.00 13.76
N LEU A 52 2.07 4.05 14.22
CA LEU A 52 3.32 3.69 13.54
C LEU A 52 3.07 3.11 12.15
N SER A 53 2.05 2.26 12.00
CA SER A 53 1.69 1.67 10.71
C SER A 53 1.15 2.71 9.72
N LEU A 54 0.34 3.67 10.20
CA LEU A 54 -0.16 4.78 9.38
C LEU A 54 0.98 5.65 8.87
N VAL A 55 1.90 6.04 9.75
CA VAL A 55 3.06 6.85 9.37
C VAL A 55 3.90 6.15 8.31
N GLY A 56 4.23 4.87 8.51
CA GLY A 56 5.01 4.10 7.54
C GLY A 56 4.33 3.95 6.19
N ASN A 57 3.02 3.66 6.18
CA ASN A 57 2.26 3.53 4.95
C ASN A 57 2.13 4.85 4.18
N TRP A 58 1.83 5.95 4.87
CA TRP A 58 1.70 7.27 4.25
C TRP A 58 3.03 7.76 3.70
N LEU A 59 4.15 7.43 4.34
CA LEU A 59 5.48 7.82 3.88
C LEU A 59 5.78 7.32 2.46
N ILE A 60 5.25 6.16 2.08
CA ILE A 60 5.40 5.61 0.73
C ILE A 60 4.22 5.99 -0.17
N THR A 61 2.99 5.82 0.32
CA THR A 61 1.78 5.97 -0.50
C THR A 61 1.54 7.41 -0.93
N VAL A 62 1.70 8.37 -0.03
CA VAL A 62 1.39 9.78 -0.32
C VAL A 62 2.33 10.34 -1.38
N PRO A 63 3.67 10.22 -1.26
CA PRO A 63 4.57 10.69 -2.33
C PRO A 63 4.35 9.97 -3.66
N LEU A 64 4.04 8.68 -3.65
CA LEU A 64 3.78 7.93 -4.89
C LEU A 64 2.56 8.49 -5.63
N VAL A 65 1.46 8.74 -4.94
CA VAL A 65 0.25 9.32 -5.56
C VAL A 65 0.57 10.68 -6.20
N PHE A 66 1.20 11.59 -5.45
CA PHE A 66 1.58 12.89 -5.98
C PHE A 66 2.59 12.81 -7.12
N PHE A 67 3.51 11.85 -7.07
CA PHE A 67 4.48 11.61 -8.14
C PHE A 67 3.79 11.16 -9.44
N PHE A 68 2.83 10.23 -9.36
CA PHE A 68 2.07 9.79 -10.53
C PHE A 68 1.19 10.90 -11.10
N ASP A 69 0.55 11.71 -10.25
CA ASP A 69 -0.24 12.87 -10.71
C ASP A 69 0.65 13.91 -11.41
N PHE A 70 1.81 14.21 -10.84
CA PHE A 70 2.80 15.09 -11.44
C PHE A 70 3.28 14.54 -12.80
N LEU A 71 3.64 13.26 -12.84
CA LEU A 71 4.12 12.59 -14.05
C LEU A 71 3.06 12.60 -15.14
N ALA A 72 1.80 12.30 -14.81
CA ALA A 72 0.69 12.36 -15.74
C ALA A 72 0.50 13.79 -16.28
N GLY A 73 0.57 14.81 -15.42
CA GLY A 73 0.52 16.21 -15.83
C GLY A 73 1.66 16.61 -16.77
N ARG A 74 2.87 16.05 -16.61
CA ARG A 74 3.99 16.29 -17.53
C ARG A 74 3.85 15.55 -18.85
N LEU A 75 3.38 14.31 -18.83
CA LEU A 75 3.17 13.51 -20.05
C LEU A 75 2.11 14.11 -20.96
N LYS A 76 1.06 14.74 -20.41
CA LYS A 76 0.02 15.43 -21.20
C LYS A 76 0.54 16.59 -22.05
N LYS A 77 1.73 17.13 -21.78
CA LYS A 77 2.31 18.22 -22.58
C LYS A 77 2.78 17.80 -23.96
N TYR A 78 2.89 16.50 -24.20
CA TYR A 78 3.32 15.92 -25.48
C TYR A 78 2.17 15.13 -26.10
N GLU A 79 1.92 15.27 -27.40
CA GLU A 79 0.82 14.58 -28.09
C GLU A 79 0.86 13.05 -27.91
N PHE A 80 2.06 12.46 -27.88
CA PHE A 80 2.23 11.04 -27.59
C PHE A 80 1.81 10.66 -26.17
N GLY A 81 2.17 11.48 -25.18
CA GLY A 81 1.86 11.21 -23.78
C GLY A 81 0.37 11.41 -23.48
N GLU A 82 -0.29 12.37 -24.14
CA GLU A 82 -1.74 12.53 -24.08
C GLU A 82 -2.47 11.31 -24.64
N LYS A 83 -2.13 10.86 -25.86
CA LYS A 83 -2.72 9.65 -26.47
C LYS A 83 -2.48 8.40 -25.64
N LEU A 84 -1.29 8.27 -25.02
CA LEU A 84 -0.99 7.16 -24.13
C LEU A 84 -1.88 7.18 -22.88
N LEU A 85 -1.98 8.33 -22.19
CA LEU A 85 -2.78 8.48 -20.99
C LEU A 85 -4.28 8.27 -21.27
N GLU A 86 -4.79 8.80 -22.36
CA GLU A 86 -6.18 8.59 -22.78
C GLU A 86 -6.47 7.11 -22.99
N LYS A 87 -5.59 6.40 -23.72
CA LYS A 87 -5.71 4.95 -23.93
C LYS A 87 -5.66 4.16 -22.61
N LEU A 88 -4.83 4.58 -21.66
CA LEU A 88 -4.76 3.96 -20.32
C LEU A 88 -6.05 4.20 -19.53
N TYR A 89 -6.57 5.44 -19.53
CA TYR A 89 -7.80 5.79 -18.84
C TYR A 89 -9.04 5.12 -19.44
N GLU A 90 -9.15 5.05 -20.78
CA GLU A 90 -10.24 4.34 -21.44
C GLU A 90 -10.25 2.85 -21.10
N ARG A 91 -9.07 2.21 -21.11
CA ARG A 91 -8.93 0.81 -20.67
C ARG A 91 -9.35 0.63 -19.21
N GLY A 92 -8.98 1.57 -18.34
CA GLY A 92 -9.40 1.59 -16.94
C GLY A 92 -10.91 1.71 -16.78
N ARG A 93 -11.56 2.62 -17.53
CA ARG A 93 -13.02 2.82 -17.49
C ARG A 93 -13.80 1.59 -17.95
N LYS A 94 -13.41 1.01 -19.09
CA LYS A 94 -14.08 -0.19 -19.65
C LYS A 94 -14.01 -1.39 -18.69
N ARG A 95 -12.89 -1.58 -17.98
CA ARG A 95 -12.76 -2.64 -16.98
C ARG A 95 -13.42 -2.29 -15.64
N GLY A 96 -13.52 -1.01 -15.32
CA GLY A 96 -14.08 -0.51 -14.07
C GLY A 96 -15.60 -0.61 -13.98
N GLU A 97 -16.32 -0.74 -15.09
CA GLU A 97 -17.79 -0.80 -15.10
C GLU A 97 -18.31 -2.07 -14.40
N LEU A 98 -17.77 -3.24 -14.74
CA LEU A 98 -18.07 -4.50 -14.04
C LEU A 98 -17.67 -4.43 -12.55
N VAL A 99 -16.51 -3.85 -12.24
CA VAL A 99 -16.04 -3.66 -10.87
C VAL A 99 -16.98 -2.74 -10.08
N ARG A 100 -17.56 -1.72 -10.72
CA ARG A 100 -18.50 -0.80 -10.07
C ARG A 100 -19.82 -1.49 -9.74
N VAL A 101 -20.36 -2.30 -10.64
CA VAL A 101 -21.61 -3.06 -10.42
C VAL A 101 -21.44 -4.08 -9.30
N TYR A 102 -20.35 -4.85 -9.33
CA TYR A 102 -20.10 -5.91 -8.34
C TYR A 102 -19.24 -5.46 -7.16
N LYS A 103 -19.03 -4.16 -6.97
CA LYS A 103 -18.09 -3.61 -5.97
C LYS A 103 -18.29 -4.21 -4.59
N SER A 104 -19.53 -4.19 -4.09
CA SER A 104 -19.86 -4.65 -2.74
C SER A 104 -19.66 -6.16 -2.59
N LEU A 105 -20.11 -6.95 -3.57
CA LEU A 105 -19.99 -8.41 -3.54
C LEU A 105 -18.53 -8.85 -3.69
N GLY A 106 -17.79 -8.25 -4.62
CA GLY A 106 -16.37 -8.51 -4.82
C GLY A 106 -15.54 -8.12 -3.60
N LEU A 107 -15.83 -6.98 -2.97
CA LEU A 107 -15.15 -6.58 -1.73
C LEU A 107 -15.46 -7.53 -0.59
N PHE A 108 -16.73 -7.95 -0.44
CA PHE A 108 -17.12 -8.93 0.57
C PHE A 108 -16.32 -10.24 0.41
N LEU A 109 -16.31 -10.81 -0.80
CA LEU A 109 -15.57 -12.05 -1.06
C LEU A 109 -14.05 -11.90 -0.86
N PHE A 110 -13.47 -10.78 -1.29
CA PHE A 110 -12.05 -10.49 -1.12
C PHE A 110 -11.63 -10.34 0.35
N VAL A 111 -12.51 -9.81 1.20
CA VAL A 111 -12.25 -9.69 2.64
C VAL A 111 -12.55 -10.99 3.38
N ALA A 112 -13.57 -11.73 2.93
CA ALA A 112 -14.01 -12.97 3.58
C ALA A 112 -13.08 -14.16 3.32
N ILE A 113 -12.33 -14.17 2.22
CA ILE A 113 -11.39 -15.23 1.85
C ILE A 113 -9.96 -14.74 2.13
N PRO A 114 -9.34 -15.13 3.26
CA PRO A 114 -8.00 -14.70 3.64
C PRO A 114 -6.88 -15.32 2.79
#